data_AF-A0A954HVR7-F1
#
_entry.id   AF-A0A954HVR7-F1
#
_cell.length_a   1.000
_cell.length_b   1.000
_cell.length_c   1.000
_cell.angle_alpha   90.00
_cell.angle_beta   90.00
_cell.angle_gamma   90.00
#
_symmetry.space_group_name_H-M   'P 1'
#
loop_
_entity.id
_entity.type
_entity.pdbx_description
1 polymer ?
#
loop_
_entity_poly.entity_id
_entity_poly.type
_entity_poly.pdbx_seq_one_letter_code
_entity_poly.pdbx_strand_id
1 'polypeptide(L)'
;VANYSAARSLQDLGVGGVQTLMTQLQAGMEFGAVREQQVGESKLLVLSGRWTGVARKEYFQAAEDPNSPLPEYVPDYVRIYVDAQAMLPRRIQYLKKHPDPEIRQVRPMSTTDFREIVLNADVPEATFTFRQPEGEEVPEKDITSETIDLIRQIAQGNQPPVTPESAEEPANPESPKTQTVPDSQSAADSPATPKTNEE
;
A
#
# COMPACT_ATOMS: atom_id res chain seq x y z
N VAL A 1 19.98 -5.83 -8.83
CA VAL A 1 18.51 -5.67 -8.93
C VAL A 1 17.87 -6.76 -8.08
N ALA A 2 17.22 -6.42 -6.96
CA ALA A 2 16.77 -7.44 -5.98
C ALA A 2 15.36 -7.24 -5.40
N ASN A 3 14.79 -6.02 -5.45
CA ASN A 3 13.59 -5.68 -4.67
C ASN A 3 12.34 -5.33 -5.50
N TYR A 4 12.36 -5.50 -6.83
CA TYR A 4 11.16 -5.33 -7.65
C TYR A 4 10.49 -6.69 -7.90
N SER A 5 9.58 -7.06 -6.99
CA SER A 5 8.74 -8.25 -7.11
C SER A 5 7.44 -7.90 -7.82
N ALA A 6 7.11 -8.63 -8.89
CA ALA A 6 5.84 -8.46 -9.59
C ALA A 6 4.61 -8.71 -8.68
N ALA A 7 4.76 -9.57 -7.65
CA ALA A 7 3.73 -9.78 -6.64
C ALA A 7 3.50 -8.53 -5.78
N ARG A 8 4.53 -7.72 -5.52
CA ARG A 8 4.39 -6.45 -4.78
C ARG A 8 3.69 -5.38 -5.63
N SER A 9 4.00 -5.32 -6.93
CA SER A 9 3.26 -4.46 -7.87
C SER A 9 1.79 -4.87 -8.03
N LEU A 10 1.49 -6.18 -7.97
CA LEU A 10 0.12 -6.69 -7.95
C LEU A 10 -0.60 -6.37 -6.63
N GLN A 11 0.10 -6.40 -5.49
CA GLN A 11 -0.43 -5.94 -4.20
C GLN A 11 -0.70 -4.43 -4.20
N ASP A 12 0.20 -3.60 -4.73
CA ASP A 12 -0.03 -2.15 -4.83
C ASP A 12 -1.21 -1.80 -5.74
N LEU A 13 -1.39 -2.54 -6.85
CA LEU A 13 -2.58 -2.45 -7.70
C LEU A 13 -3.85 -2.94 -7.00
N GLY A 14 -3.76 -4.01 -6.20
CA GLY A 14 -4.89 -4.58 -5.44
C GLY A 14 -5.31 -3.79 -4.20
N VAL A 15 -4.40 -3.02 -3.59
CA VAL A 15 -4.64 -2.24 -2.36
C VAL A 15 -4.91 -0.76 -2.66
N GLY A 16 -4.45 -0.23 -3.80
CA GLY A 16 -4.54 1.20 -4.13
C GLY A 16 -5.27 1.57 -5.42
N GLY A 17 -5.44 0.62 -6.35
CA GLY A 17 -6.11 0.85 -7.63
C GLY A 17 -5.56 2.04 -8.44
N VAL A 18 -6.44 2.65 -9.25
CA VAL A 18 -6.07 3.78 -10.12
C VAL A 18 -5.74 5.05 -9.31
N GLN A 19 -6.37 5.26 -8.16
CA GLN A 19 -6.15 6.46 -7.33
C GLN A 19 -4.75 6.50 -6.71
N THR A 20 -4.27 5.38 -6.15
CA THR A 20 -2.89 5.30 -5.65
C THR A 20 -1.89 5.39 -6.79
N LEU A 21 -2.16 4.79 -7.96
CA LEU A 21 -1.32 4.95 -9.15
C LEU A 21 -1.18 6.43 -9.55
N MET A 22 -2.28 7.17 -9.63
CA MET A 22 -2.26 8.59 -9.96
C MET A 22 -1.55 9.43 -8.88
N THR A 23 -1.76 9.11 -7.59
CA THR A 23 -1.07 9.77 -6.47
C THR A 23 0.44 9.54 -6.51
N GLN A 24 0.90 8.31 -6.76
CA GLN A 24 2.32 7.98 -6.91
C GLN A 24 2.94 8.67 -8.13
N LEU A 25 2.23 8.72 -9.25
CA LEU A 25 2.67 9.48 -10.43
C LEU A 25 2.77 10.98 -10.14
N GLN A 26 1.80 11.57 -9.42
CA GLN A 26 1.83 12.97 -9.01
C GLN A 26 2.98 13.30 -8.05
N ALA A 27 3.34 12.40 -7.13
CA ALA A 27 4.48 12.60 -6.23
C ALA A 27 5.84 12.39 -6.94
N GLY A 28 5.92 11.40 -7.84
CA GLY A 28 7.17 11.01 -8.50
C GLY A 28 7.52 11.82 -9.75
N MET A 29 6.60 12.59 -10.33
CA MET A 29 6.78 13.23 -11.64
C MET A 29 6.46 14.72 -11.67
N GLU A 30 7.25 15.43 -12.47
CA GLU A 30 6.99 16.79 -12.90
C GLU A 30 6.18 16.74 -14.20
N PHE A 31 4.93 17.20 -14.16
CA PHE A 31 4.04 17.25 -15.32
C PHE A 31 4.16 18.58 -16.08
N GLY A 32 4.26 18.49 -17.40
CA GLY A 32 4.19 19.65 -18.28
C GLY A 32 2.76 20.13 -18.52
N ALA A 33 2.62 21.20 -19.31
CA ALA A 33 1.31 21.76 -19.69
C ALA A 33 0.39 20.71 -20.32
N VAL A 34 -0.86 20.68 -19.87
CA VAL A 34 -1.93 19.83 -20.42
C VAL A 34 -2.19 20.23 -21.87
N ARG A 35 -2.28 19.24 -22.76
CA ARG A 35 -2.62 19.45 -24.17
C ARG A 35 -3.99 18.85 -24.46
N GLU A 36 -4.84 19.58 -25.15
CA GLU A 36 -6.09 19.01 -25.66
C GLU A 36 -5.82 18.24 -26.95
N GLN A 37 -6.38 17.04 -27.07
CA GLN A 37 -6.34 16.22 -28.28
C GLN A 37 -7.73 15.67 -28.58
N GLN A 38 -8.28 16.03 -29.74
CA GLN A 38 -9.50 15.42 -30.25
C GLN A 38 -9.17 14.06 -30.89
N VAL A 39 -9.90 13.01 -30.51
CA VAL A 39 -9.77 11.66 -31.11
C VAL A 39 -11.16 11.14 -31.44
N GLY A 40 -11.54 11.23 -32.72
CA GLY A 40 -12.92 11.01 -33.13
C GLY A 40 -13.84 12.06 -32.49
N GLU A 41 -14.90 11.60 -31.84
CA GLU A 41 -15.85 12.45 -31.11
C GLU A 41 -15.37 12.78 -29.67
N SER A 42 -14.45 12.01 -29.11
CA SER A 42 -13.95 12.21 -27.74
C SER A 42 -12.86 13.27 -27.67
N LYS A 43 -13.07 14.26 -26.81
CA LYS A 43 -12.04 15.23 -26.41
C LYS A 43 -11.20 14.65 -25.26
N LEU A 44 -9.89 14.56 -25.45
CA LEU A 44 -8.94 14.03 -24.45
C LEU A 44 -8.01 15.13 -23.95
N LEU A 45 -7.70 15.10 -22.65
CA LEU A 45 -6.64 15.88 -22.03
C LEU A 45 -5.40 14.99 -21.92
N VAL A 46 -4.29 15.45 -22.50
CA VAL A 46 -3.02 14.73 -22.55
C VAL A 46 -2.03 15.40 -21.61
N LEU A 47 -1.71 14.71 -20.52
CA LEU A 47 -0.66 15.09 -19.59
C LEU A 47 0.62 14.32 -19.94
N SER A 48 1.77 14.98 -19.88
CA SER A 48 3.08 14.34 -20.07
C SER A 48 3.99 14.69 -18.90
N GLY A 49 4.42 13.67 -18.17
CA GLY A 49 5.28 13.77 -17.00
C GLY A 49 6.68 13.22 -17.25
N ARG A 50 7.66 13.78 -16.55
CA ARG A 50 9.04 13.27 -16.42
C ARG A 50 9.34 13.06 -14.94
N TRP A 51 10.13 12.04 -14.60
CA TRP A 51 10.51 11.81 -13.21
C TRP A 51 11.25 13.00 -12.60
N THR A 52 10.96 13.32 -11.33
CA THR A 52 11.68 14.36 -10.58
C THR A 52 13.12 13.91 -10.26
N GLY A 53 14.02 14.87 -9.99
CA GLY A 53 15.40 14.54 -9.58
C GLY A 53 15.45 13.66 -8.32
N VAL A 54 14.58 13.96 -7.35
CA VAL A 54 14.40 13.20 -6.11
C VAL A 54 13.98 11.76 -6.41
N ALA A 55 12.91 11.55 -7.17
CA ALA A 55 12.42 10.21 -7.53
C ALA A 55 13.49 9.39 -8.28
N ARG A 56 14.30 10.04 -9.14
CA ARG A 56 15.35 9.37 -9.91
C ARG A 56 16.51 8.90 -9.05
N LYS A 57 16.85 9.66 -8.00
CA LYS A 57 17.86 9.29 -7.00
C LYS A 57 17.36 8.20 -6.05
N GLU A 58 16.17 8.38 -5.49
CA GLU A 58 15.62 7.49 -4.46
C GLU A 58 15.21 6.11 -5.02
N TYR A 59 14.48 6.09 -6.15
CA TYR A 59 13.94 4.84 -6.70
C TYR A 59 14.86 4.17 -7.73
N PHE A 60 15.63 4.94 -8.49
CA PHE A 60 16.44 4.42 -9.61
C PHE A 60 17.95 4.56 -9.40
N GLN A 61 18.40 5.17 -8.31
CA GLN A 61 19.83 5.40 -7.99
C GLN A 61 20.56 6.12 -9.14
N ALA A 62 19.83 6.94 -9.89
CA ALA A 62 20.33 7.68 -11.05
C ALA A 62 20.71 9.12 -10.69
N ALA A 63 21.48 9.77 -11.55
CA ALA A 63 21.79 11.18 -11.43
C ALA A 63 20.51 12.03 -11.45
N GLU A 64 20.49 13.13 -10.70
CA GLU A 64 19.30 13.99 -10.56
C GLU A 64 18.97 14.76 -11.86
N ASP A 65 19.95 14.99 -12.76
CA ASP A 65 19.79 15.70 -14.04
C ASP A 65 18.82 14.96 -15.01
N PRO A 66 17.69 15.58 -15.43
CA PRO A 66 16.68 14.96 -16.29
C PRO A 66 17.14 14.45 -17.68
N ASN A 67 18.32 14.87 -18.13
CA ASN A 67 18.89 14.46 -19.41
C ASN A 67 19.73 13.18 -19.31
N SER A 68 20.28 12.89 -18.13
CA SER A 68 21.03 11.67 -17.85
C SER A 68 20.20 10.41 -18.15
N PRO A 69 20.79 9.38 -18.79
CA PRO A 69 20.05 8.19 -19.19
C PRO A 69 19.59 7.40 -17.97
N LEU A 70 18.29 7.05 -17.93
CA LEU A 70 17.77 6.06 -16.99
C LEU A 70 17.99 4.64 -17.54
N PRO A 71 18.10 3.60 -16.68
CA PRO A 71 18.24 2.21 -17.10
C PRO A 71 17.17 1.79 -18.12
N GLU A 72 17.46 0.81 -18.99
CA GLU A 72 16.56 0.46 -20.09
C GLU A 72 15.16 0.01 -19.63
N TYR A 73 15.08 -0.66 -18.49
CA TYR A 73 13.83 -1.11 -17.87
C TYR A 73 13.07 0.00 -17.11
N VAL A 74 13.63 1.20 -16.99
CA VAL A 74 12.97 2.36 -16.37
C VAL A 74 12.47 3.30 -17.48
N PRO A 75 11.17 3.63 -17.53
CA PRO A 75 10.63 4.59 -18.49
C PRO A 75 11.16 5.99 -18.21
N ASP A 76 11.32 6.81 -19.25
CA ASP A 76 11.80 8.20 -19.10
C ASP A 76 10.64 9.20 -18.96
N TYR A 77 9.48 8.88 -19.54
CA TYR A 77 8.27 9.69 -19.48
C TYR A 77 7.04 8.84 -19.18
N VAL A 78 6.01 9.48 -18.64
CA VAL A 78 4.64 8.96 -18.63
C VAL A 78 3.73 9.91 -19.38
N ARG A 79 2.81 9.35 -20.17
CA ARG A 79 1.74 10.08 -20.83
C ARG A 79 0.40 9.56 -20.37
N ILE A 80 -0.45 10.45 -19.85
CA ILE A 80 -1.77 10.13 -19.34
C ILE A 80 -2.79 10.80 -20.26
N TYR A 81 -3.76 10.02 -20.72
CA TYR A 81 -4.90 10.48 -21.50
C TYR A 81 -6.14 10.43 -20.61
N VAL A 82 -6.73 11.58 -20.34
CA VAL A 82 -7.94 11.74 -19.51
C VAL A 82 -9.10 12.15 -20.43
N ASP A 83 -10.27 11.57 -20.23
CA ASP A 83 -11.49 11.98 -20.92
C ASP A 83 -11.93 13.37 -20.44
N ALA A 84 -12.10 14.34 -21.33
CA ALA A 84 -12.39 15.72 -20.93
C ALA A 84 -13.83 15.95 -20.42
N GLN A 85 -14.74 14.98 -20.63
CA GLN A 85 -16.10 15.04 -20.10
C GLN A 85 -16.20 14.28 -18.77
N ALA A 86 -15.72 13.04 -18.74
CA ALA A 86 -15.80 12.20 -17.55
C ALA A 86 -14.70 12.50 -16.50
N MET A 87 -13.65 13.23 -16.88
CA MET A 87 -12.45 13.50 -16.06
C MET A 87 -11.73 12.24 -15.54
N LEU A 88 -11.84 11.14 -16.29
CA LEU A 88 -11.26 9.84 -15.93
C LEU A 88 -10.13 9.42 -16.88
N PRO A 89 -9.09 8.74 -16.38
CA PRO A 89 -8.02 8.23 -17.23
C PRO A 89 -8.57 7.16 -18.18
N ARG A 90 -8.34 7.35 -19.48
CA ARG A 90 -8.61 6.39 -20.56
C ARG A 90 -7.39 5.53 -20.87
N ARG A 91 -6.19 6.10 -20.76
CA ARG A 91 -4.93 5.43 -21.07
C ARG A 91 -3.76 6.03 -20.28
N ILE A 92 -2.90 5.17 -19.76
CA ILE A 92 -1.59 5.54 -19.21
C ILE A 92 -0.51 4.83 -20.04
N GLN A 93 0.48 5.57 -20.55
CA GLN A 93 1.61 5.03 -21.29
C GLN A 93 2.92 5.36 -20.59
N TYR A 94 3.75 4.33 -20.38
CA TYR A 94 5.13 4.47 -19.94
C TYR A 94 6.02 4.44 -21.18
N LEU A 95 6.83 5.48 -21.38
CA LEU A 95 7.58 5.72 -22.62
C LEU A 95 9.09 5.79 -22.33
N LYS A 96 9.90 5.16 -23.18
CA LYS A 96 11.37 5.26 -23.19
C LYS A 96 11.83 6.22 -24.29
N LYS A 97 12.83 7.06 -24.02
CA LYS A 97 13.57 7.81 -25.05
C LYS A 97 14.34 6.84 -25.94
N HIS A 98 14.59 7.25 -27.19
CA HIS A 98 15.59 6.57 -28.02
C HIS A 98 16.99 6.70 -27.36
N PRO A 99 17.88 5.68 -27.45
CA PRO A 99 19.22 5.75 -26.86
C PRO A 99 20.12 6.80 -27.53
N ASP A 100 19.91 7.06 -28.82
CA ASP A 100 20.53 8.18 -29.53
C ASP A 100 19.82 9.50 -29.16
N PRO A 101 20.52 10.49 -28.57
CA PRO A 101 19.94 11.76 -28.16
C PRO A 101 19.52 12.68 -29.31
N GLU A 102 20.03 12.50 -30.53
CA GLU A 102 19.59 13.28 -31.70
C GLU A 102 18.20 12.83 -32.18
N ILE A 103 17.87 11.56 -31.96
CA ILE A 103 16.60 10.95 -32.37
C ILE A 103 15.53 11.23 -31.30
N ARG A 104 14.73 12.28 -31.52
CA ARG A 104 13.60 12.68 -30.65
C ARG A 104 12.39 11.73 -30.67
N GLN A 105 12.60 10.44 -30.89
CA GLN A 105 11.56 9.42 -30.83
C GLN A 105 11.40 8.88 -29.41
N VAL A 106 10.17 8.47 -29.07
CA VAL A 106 9.84 7.79 -27.82
C VAL A 106 9.11 6.49 -28.14
N ARG A 107 9.56 5.37 -27.55
CA ARG A 107 8.92 4.06 -27.70
C ARG A 107 8.04 3.75 -26.47
N PRO A 108 6.83 3.18 -26.64
CA PRO A 108 6.07 2.68 -25.50
C PRO A 108 6.75 1.43 -24.92
N MET A 109 6.86 1.39 -23.59
CA MET A 109 7.28 0.21 -22.82
C MET A 109 6.10 -0.55 -22.24
N SER A 110 5.11 0.18 -21.73
CA SER A 110 3.86 -0.34 -21.19
C SER A 110 2.72 0.62 -21.53
N THR A 111 1.53 0.08 -21.73
CA THR A 111 0.31 0.85 -21.97
C THR A 111 -0.85 0.16 -21.25
N THR A 112 -1.47 0.90 -20.34
CA THR A 112 -2.67 0.50 -19.62
C THR A 112 -3.86 1.23 -20.23
N ASP A 113 -4.81 0.48 -20.79
CA ASP A 113 -6.06 1.01 -21.35
C ASP A 113 -7.22 0.77 -20.39
N PHE A 114 -7.95 1.83 -20.02
CA PHE A 114 -9.17 1.74 -19.25
C PHE A 114 -10.37 1.76 -20.21
N ARG A 115 -10.99 0.60 -20.38
CA ARG A 115 -12.12 0.35 -21.30
C ARG A 115 -13.36 0.01 -20.48
N GLU A 116 -14.53 0.23 -21.09
CA GLU A 116 -15.83 -0.17 -20.51
C GLU A 116 -16.05 0.34 -19.07
N ILE A 117 -15.57 1.56 -18.78
CA ILE A 117 -15.73 2.19 -17.48
C ILE A 117 -17.22 2.55 -17.29
N VAL A 118 -17.89 1.87 -16.36
CA VAL A 118 -19.25 2.20 -15.92
C VAL A 118 -19.18 3.09 -14.68
N LEU A 119 -19.92 4.20 -14.68
CA LEU A 119 -19.97 5.15 -13.57
C LEU A 119 -21.25 4.98 -12.78
N ASN A 120 -21.17 5.14 -11.46
CA ASN A 120 -22.31 5.04 -10.54
C ASN A 120 -23.08 3.70 -10.67
N ALA A 121 -22.37 2.63 -11.04
CA ALA A 121 -22.91 1.27 -10.98
C ALA A 121 -23.16 0.87 -9.52
N ASP A 122 -24.27 0.18 -9.28
CA ASP A 122 -24.51 -0.48 -8.00
C ASP A 122 -23.55 -1.68 -7.88
N VAL A 123 -22.87 -1.80 -6.74
CA VAL A 123 -21.87 -2.85 -6.48
C VAL A 123 -22.35 -3.66 -5.28
N PRO A 124 -22.81 -4.91 -5.48
CA PRO A 124 -23.30 -5.73 -4.39
C PRO A 124 -22.25 -5.95 -3.30
N GLU A 125 -22.65 -5.84 -2.02
CA GLU A 125 -21.78 -6.09 -0.87
C GLU A 125 -21.08 -7.46 -0.94
N ALA A 126 -21.79 -8.46 -1.47
CA ALA A 126 -21.31 -9.83 -1.68
C ALA A 126 -20.16 -9.97 -2.70
N THR A 127 -19.74 -8.88 -3.37
CA THR A 127 -18.51 -8.78 -4.18
C THR A 127 -17.26 -8.57 -3.31
N PHE A 128 -17.41 -7.99 -2.11
CA PHE A 128 -16.31 -7.76 -1.17
C PHE A 128 -16.13 -8.90 -0.16
N THR A 129 -17.07 -9.85 -0.11
CA THR A 129 -16.95 -11.07 0.68
C THR A 129 -15.96 -12.04 0.03
N PHE A 130 -14.93 -12.46 0.75
CA PHE A 130 -14.07 -13.56 0.30
C PHE A 130 -14.90 -14.83 0.11
N ARG A 131 -14.78 -15.46 -1.06
CA ARG A 131 -15.38 -16.75 -1.37
C ARG A 131 -14.25 -17.74 -1.63
N GLN A 132 -14.20 -18.81 -0.84
CA GLN A 132 -13.31 -19.93 -1.09
C GLN A 132 -13.65 -20.56 -2.46
N PRO A 133 -12.66 -20.89 -3.31
CA PRO A 133 -12.92 -21.63 -4.54
C PRO A 133 -13.53 -22.99 -4.25
N GLU A 134 -14.59 -23.37 -4.97
CA GLU A 134 -15.18 -24.70 -4.83
C GLU A 134 -14.17 -25.78 -5.26
N GLY A 135 -13.93 -26.76 -4.38
CA GLY A 135 -13.01 -27.88 -4.63
C GLY A 135 -11.57 -27.66 -4.17
N GLU A 136 -11.21 -26.49 -3.64
CA GLU A 136 -9.91 -26.24 -3.04
C GLU A 136 -10.06 -26.13 -1.52
N GLU A 137 -9.75 -27.21 -0.79
CA GLU A 137 -9.54 -27.15 0.67
C GLU A 137 -8.30 -26.30 0.94
N VAL A 138 -8.48 -24.99 1.15
CA VAL A 138 -7.43 -24.12 1.66
C VAL A 138 -7.19 -24.54 3.11
N PRO A 139 -6.03 -25.13 3.45
CA PRO A 139 -5.80 -25.56 4.82
C PRO A 139 -5.63 -24.32 5.70
N GLU A 140 -6.59 -24.07 6.59
CA GLU A 140 -6.47 -23.07 7.65
C GLU A 140 -5.37 -23.49 8.64
N LYS A 141 -4.12 -23.24 8.27
CA LYS A 141 -2.97 -23.49 9.14
C LYS A 141 -2.88 -22.34 10.15
N ASP A 142 -3.31 -22.59 11.38
CA ASP A 142 -3.00 -21.71 12.50
C ASP A 142 -1.48 -21.70 12.76
N ILE A 143 -0.85 -20.55 12.50
CA ILE A 143 0.58 -20.29 12.72
C ILE A 143 0.85 -19.52 14.02
N THR A 144 -0.15 -19.37 14.89
CA THR A 144 -0.04 -18.58 16.13
C THR A 144 1.04 -19.13 17.06
N SER A 145 1.12 -20.46 17.23
CA SER A 145 2.16 -21.12 18.04
C SER A 145 3.55 -20.89 17.45
N GLU A 146 3.72 -21.13 16.15
CA GLU A 146 4.97 -20.92 15.41
C GLU A 146 5.45 -19.46 15.51
N THR A 147 4.51 -18.51 15.48
CA THR A 147 4.76 -17.06 15.63
C THR A 147 5.16 -16.70 17.06
N ILE A 148 4.50 -17.27 18.07
CA ILE A 148 4.82 -17.05 19.48
C ILE A 148 6.25 -17.54 19.79
N ASP A 149 6.64 -18.72 19.28
CA ASP A 149 7.97 -19.26 19.52
C ASP A 149 9.06 -18.50 18.77
N LEU A 150 8.79 -18.00 17.56
CA LEU A 150 9.67 -17.04 16.88
C LEU A 150 9.88 -15.75 17.69
N ILE A 151 8.81 -15.18 18.24
CA ILE A 151 8.87 -13.96 19.07
C ILE A 151 9.70 -14.22 20.35
N ARG A 152 9.50 -15.38 21.00
CA ARG A 152 10.30 -15.80 22.17
C ARG A 152 11.78 -15.95 21.83
N GLN A 153 12.10 -16.56 20.69
CA GLN A 153 13.48 -16.75 20.24
C GLN A 153 14.17 -15.40 19.98
N ILE A 154 13.47 -14.43 19.36
CA ILE A 154 13.97 -13.07 19.16
C ILE A 154 14.19 -12.35 20.51
N ALA A 155 13.25 -12.48 21.45
CA ALA A 155 13.37 -11.88 22.78
C ALA A 155 14.52 -12.47 23.62
N GLN A 156 14.82 -13.76 23.46
CA GLN A 156 15.94 -14.44 24.12
C GLN A 156 17.29 -14.14 23.47
N GLY A 157 17.33 -14.00 22.14
CA GLY A 157 18.54 -13.70 21.38
C GLY A 157 19.11 -12.29 21.58
N ASN A 158 18.38 -11.40 22.27
CA ASN A 158 18.73 -9.99 22.43
C ASN A 158 19.08 -9.59 23.88
N GLN A 159 19.38 -10.56 24.76
CA GLN A 159 19.91 -10.26 26.10
C GLN A 159 21.42 -9.99 26.07
N PRO A 160 21.91 -8.84 26.59
CA PRO A 160 23.33 -8.69 26.88
C PRO A 160 23.75 -9.68 27.99
N PRO A 161 25.02 -10.13 28.01
CA PRO A 161 25.44 -11.21 28.89
C PRO A 161 25.38 -10.79 30.37
N VAL A 162 24.57 -11.50 31.15
CA VAL A 162 24.62 -11.44 32.61
C VAL A 162 25.81 -12.25 33.11
N THR A 163 26.82 -11.55 33.64
CA THR A 163 27.97 -12.18 34.31
C THR A 163 27.52 -12.83 35.62
N PRO A 164 27.80 -14.12 35.86
CA PRO A 164 27.54 -14.75 37.15
C PRO A 164 28.76 -14.64 38.08
N GLU A 165 28.62 -13.97 39.23
CA GLU A 165 29.62 -14.06 40.30
C GLU A 165 28.96 -14.18 41.69
N SER A 166 29.15 -15.35 42.28
CA SER A 166 29.16 -15.73 43.71
C SER A 166 28.24 -15.07 44.74
N ALA A 167 27.28 -15.89 45.21
CA ALA A 167 27.00 -16.23 46.62
C ALA A 167 27.20 -15.18 47.74
N GLU A 168 26.13 -14.90 48.50
CA GLU A 168 25.91 -15.54 49.82
C GLU A 168 24.46 -15.29 50.33
N GLU A 169 23.86 -16.31 50.95
CA GLU A 169 22.58 -16.26 51.67
C GLU A 169 22.88 -16.41 53.17
N PRO A 170 22.21 -15.64 54.06
CA PRO A 170 21.31 -16.32 55.01
C PRO A 170 20.03 -15.55 55.41
N ALA A 171 18.98 -16.35 55.69
CA ALA A 171 17.96 -16.20 56.77
C ALA A 171 16.45 -16.18 56.35
N ASN A 172 15.90 -17.36 56.03
CA ASN A 172 14.93 -18.14 56.85
C ASN A 172 13.96 -17.39 57.83
N PRO A 173 12.79 -17.95 58.22
CA PRO A 173 11.56 -18.21 57.45
C PRO A 173 10.26 -17.71 58.17
N GLU A 174 9.07 -17.76 57.52
CA GLU A 174 7.77 -18.27 58.05
C GLU A 174 6.53 -17.86 57.20
N SER A 175 5.97 -18.84 56.47
CA SER A 175 4.56 -19.31 56.45
C SER A 175 3.44 -18.56 57.23
N PRO A 176 2.11 -18.83 56.97
CA PRO A 176 1.42 -19.28 55.73
C PRO A 176 -0.06 -18.77 55.57
N LYS A 177 -0.81 -19.33 54.59
CA LYS A 177 -2.31 -19.47 54.48
C LYS A 177 -3.15 -18.24 54.08
N THR A 178 -4.41 -18.30 53.58
CA THR A 178 -5.20 -19.29 52.77
C THR A 178 -6.62 -18.69 52.52
N GLN A 179 -7.16 -18.76 51.28
CA GLN A 179 -8.59 -18.51 50.90
C GLN A 179 -9.14 -17.09 51.25
N THR A 180 -10.34 -16.61 50.85
CA THR A 180 -11.54 -17.23 50.21
C THR A 180 -12.27 -16.18 49.33
N VAL A 181 -13.04 -16.61 48.33
CA VAL A 181 -14.05 -15.79 47.64
C VAL A 181 -15.36 -15.78 48.46
N PRO A 182 -16.20 -14.74 48.37
CA PRO A 182 -17.62 -15.03 48.12
C PRO A 182 -18.29 -14.12 47.06
N ASP A 183 -19.41 -14.62 46.54
CA ASP A 183 -20.25 -14.07 45.46
C ASP A 183 -21.62 -13.60 46.03
N SER A 184 -22.52 -13.06 45.19
CA SER A 184 -23.89 -12.56 45.49
C SER A 184 -23.99 -11.21 46.23
N GLN A 185 -25.00 -10.32 46.10
CA GLN A 185 -26.23 -10.14 45.29
C GLN A 185 -26.81 -8.71 45.60
N SER A 186 -27.76 -8.03 44.92
CA SER A 186 -28.53 -8.20 43.65
C SER A 186 -29.24 -6.86 43.29
N ALA A 187 -30.05 -6.86 42.21
CA ALA A 187 -31.25 -6.01 41.93
C ALA A 187 -31.16 -4.47 41.69
N ALA A 188 -31.42 -4.10 40.44
CA ALA A 188 -32.37 -3.08 39.94
C ALA A 188 -32.59 -1.71 40.63
N ASP A 189 -32.45 -0.62 39.84
CA ASP A 189 -33.60 0.26 39.51
C ASP A 189 -33.40 1.05 38.19
N SER A 190 -34.49 1.53 37.59
CA SER A 190 -34.59 2.50 36.48
C SER A 190 -36.00 3.10 36.52
N PRO A 191 -36.21 4.42 36.36
CA PRO A 191 -35.98 5.06 35.04
C PRO A 191 -35.68 6.59 35.06
N ALA A 192 -35.70 7.20 33.86
CA ALA A 192 -36.24 8.56 33.53
C ALA A 192 -35.29 9.56 32.82
N THR A 193 -35.52 9.75 31.51
CA THR A 193 -35.41 11.03 30.76
C THR A 193 -36.66 11.92 31.01
N PRO A 194 -36.83 13.15 30.46
CA PRO A 194 -35.95 14.02 29.64
C PRO A 194 -35.88 15.52 30.08
N LYS A 195 -35.07 16.35 29.38
CA LYS A 195 -35.32 17.75 28.86
C LYS A 195 -33.97 18.46 28.59
N THR A 196 -33.70 19.06 27.41
CA THR A 196 -34.23 20.28 26.75
C THR A 196 -33.64 21.60 27.29
N ASN A 197 -32.83 22.25 26.43
CA ASN A 197 -32.65 23.69 26.14
C ASN A 197 -31.32 23.82 25.34
N GLU A 198 -31.25 24.42 24.16
CA GLU A 198 -31.29 25.87 23.87
C GLU A 198 -30.22 26.67 24.62
N GLU A 199 -29.08 26.91 23.96
CA GLU A 199 -28.71 28.24 23.42
C GLU A 199 -27.77 28.07 22.19
#